data_AF-A0A1I1IU93-F1
#
_entry.id   AF-A0A1I1IU93-F1
#
_cell.length_a   1.000
_cell.length_b   1.000
_cell.length_c   1.000
_cell.angle_alpha   90.00
_cell.angle_beta   90.00
_cell.angle_gamma   90.00
#
_symmetry.space_group_name_H-M   'P 1'
#
loop_
_entity.id
_entity.type
_entity.pdbx_description
1 polymer ?
#
loop_
_entity_poly.entity_id
_entity_poly.type
_entity_poly.pdbx_seq_one_letter_code
_entity_poly.pdbx_strand_id
1 'polypeptide(L)' 'MDSKQKDYNVEYQCPKGVVYYKKVQASDVKEAKQQILAQQPDMKIRAVNLIDSE' A
#
# COMPACT_ATOMS: atom_id res chain seq x y z
N MET A 1 -1.69 9.41 21.29
CA MET A 1 -2.60 8.87 20.26
C MET A 1 -1.73 8.00 19.39
N ASP A 2 -1.52 6.79 19.88
CA ASP A 2 -0.52 5.86 19.38
C ASP A 2 -1.23 4.99 18.34
N SER A 3 -1.46 5.57 17.17
CA SER A 3 -1.91 4.78 16.02
C SER A 3 -0.83 3.75 15.76
N LYS A 4 -1.10 2.51 16.18
CA LYS A 4 -0.19 1.38 16.05
C LYS A 4 -0.01 1.11 14.57
N GLN A 5 1.02 1.72 13.98
CA GLN A 5 1.33 1.54 12.57
C GLN A 5 1.62 0.07 12.33
N LYS A 6 1.01 -0.46 11.28
CA LYS A 6 1.19 -1.83 10.84
C LYS A 6 1.86 -1.84 9.48
N ASP A 7 2.60 -2.90 9.22
CA ASP A 7 3.20 -3.11 7.91
C ASP A 7 2.15 -3.66 6.95
N TYR A 8 2.01 -3.00 5.80
CA TYR A 8 1.13 -3.41 4.72
C TYR A 8 1.95 -3.63 3.46
N ASN A 9 1.66 -4.71 2.73
CA ASN A 9 2.13 -4.87 1.36
C ASN A 9 1.05 -4.40 0.39
N VAL A 10 1.35 -3.41 -0.44
CA VAL A 10 0.43 -2.89 -1.46
C VAL A 10 0.85 -3.39 -2.83
N GLU A 11 -0.06 -4.09 -3.50
CA GLU A 11 0.05 -4.45 -4.91
C GLU A 11 -0.60 -3.35 -5.76
N TYR A 12 0.13 -2.81 -6.71
CA TYR A 12 -0.37 -1.80 -7.64
C TYR A 12 0.18 -2.02 -9.05
N GLN A 13 -0.57 -1.58 -10.05
CA GLN A 13 -0.27 -1.85 -11.44
C GLN A 13 -0.21 -0.55 -12.24
N CYS A 14 0.83 -0.43 -13.06
CA CYS A 14 0.95 0.64 -14.04
C CYS A 14 -0.06 0.46 -15.18
N PRO A 15 -0.43 1.55 -15.89
CA PRO A 15 -1.21 1.46 -17.12
C PRO A 15 -0.55 0.60 -18.21
N LYS A 16 0.77 0.39 -18.15
CA LYS A 16 1.52 -0.52 -19.02
C LYS A 16 1.36 -2.01 -18.67
N GLY A 17 0.57 -2.35 -17.66
CA GLY A 17 0.29 -3.73 -17.23
C GLY A 17 1.28 -4.31 -16.23
N VAL A 18 2.39 -3.63 -15.92
CA VAL A 18 3.40 -4.09 -14.95
C VAL A 18 2.87 -3.95 -13.52
N VAL A 19 3.00 -5.02 -12.73
CA VAL A 19 2.58 -5.09 -11.32
C VAL A 19 3.78 -4.87 -10.41
N TYR A 20 3.61 -4.04 -9.40
CA TYR A 20 4.59 -3.70 -8.39
C TYR A 20 4.05 -4.01 -7.00
N TYR A 21 4.99 -4.26 -6.09
CA TYR A 21 4.73 -4.52 -4.69
C TYR A 21 5.53 -3.54 -3.85
N LYS A 22 4.89 -2.89 -2.89
CA LYS A 22 5.58 -1.99 -1.96
C LYS A 22 5.07 -2.20 -0.55
N LYS A 23 6.03 -2.38 0.37
CA LYS A 23 5.75 -2.36 1.80
C LYS A 23 5.63 -0.92 2.28
N VAL A 24 4.58 -0.62 3.03
CA VAL A 24 4.33 0.68 3.66
C VAL A 24 3.85 0.46 5.08
N GLN A 25 4.29 1.32 6.00
CA GLN A 25 3.75 1.36 7.34
C GLN A 25 2.59 2.32 7.38
N ALA A 26 1.43 1.85 7.83
CA ALA A 26 0.22 2.64 7.89
C ALA A 26 -0.66 2.27 9.09
N SER A 27 -1.50 3.20 9.53
CA SER A 27 -2.50 2.95 10.57
C SER A 27 -3.57 1.95 10.10
N ASP A 28 -3.94 2.05 8.82
CA ASP A 28 -4.97 1.24 8.19
C ASP A 28 -4.83 1.17 6.67
N VAL A 29 -5.61 0.28 6.04
CA VAL A 29 -5.58 0.00 4.60
C VAL A 29 -5.81 1.26 3.77
N LYS A 30 -6.62 2.20 4.24
CA LYS A 30 -6.90 3.45 3.50
C LYS A 30 -5.64 4.31 3.42
N GLU A 31 -4.96 4.50 4.54
CA GLU A 31 -3.71 5.26 4.62
C GLU A 31 -2.61 4.59 3.77
N ALA A 32 -2.48 3.26 3.81
CA ALA A 32 -1.54 2.50 2.97
C ALA A 32 -1.77 2.77 1.47
N LYS A 33 -3.03 2.79 1.02
CA LYS A 33 -3.39 3.12 -0.37
C LYS A 33 -3.03 4.56 -0.72
N GLN A 34 -3.35 5.50 0.16
CA GLN A 34 -3.08 6.91 -0.07
C GLN A 34 -1.58 7.20 -0.18
N GLN A 35 -0.73 6.52 0.59
CA GLN A 35 0.73 6.67 0.47
C GLN A 35 1.25 6.26 -0.91
N ILE A 36 0.71 5.19 -1.51
CA ILE A 36 1.09 4.77 -2.86
C ILE A 36 0.58 5.78 -3.90
N LEU A 37 -0.68 6.19 -3.80
CA LEU A 37 -1.28 7.14 -4.74
C LEU A 37 -0.67 8.54 -4.65
N ALA A 38 -0.19 8.97 -3.48
CA ALA A 38 0.52 10.23 -3.30
C ALA A 38 1.87 10.23 -4.03
N GLN A 39 2.53 9.07 -4.12
CA GLN A 39 3.82 8.92 -4.82
C GLN A 39 3.62 8.61 -6.30
N GLN A 40 2.58 7.85 -6.65
CA GLN A 40 2.30 7.39 -8.00
C GLN A 40 0.79 7.44 -8.27
N PRO A 41 0.24 8.62 -8.59
CA PRO A 41 -1.20 8.84 -8.76
C PRO A 41 -1.78 8.09 -9.97
N ASP A 42 -0.98 7.82 -10.99
CA ASP A 42 -1.35 7.06 -12.19
C ASP A 42 -1.43 5.54 -11.98
N MET A 43 -1.13 5.04 -10.77
CA MET A 43 -1.14 3.62 -10.48
C MET A 43 -2.51 3.13 -10.01
N LYS A 44 -2.91 1.96 -10.50
CA LYS A 44 -4.11 1.28 -10.00
C LYS A 44 -3.73 0.34 -8.86
N ILE A 45 -4.24 0.61 -7.66
CA ILE A 45 -4.13 -0.34 -6.54
C ILE A 45 -4.94 -1.61 -6.87
N ARG A 46 -4.31 -2.77 -6.77
CA ARG A 46 -4.95 -4.08 -6.97
C ARG A 46 -5.28 -4.75 -5.65
N ALA A 47 -4.33 -4.78 -4.70
CA ALA A 47 -4.52 -5.41 -3.40
C ALA A 47 -3.71 -4.71 -2.30
N VAL A 48 -4.14 -4.88 -1.05
CA VAL A 48 -3.41 -4.44 0.13
C VAL A 48 -3.51 -5.55 1.18
N ASN A 49 -2.38 -6.10 1.56
CA ASN A 49 -2.29 -7.19 2.53
C ASN A 49 -1.59 -6.68 3.79
N LEU A 50 -2.18 -6.96 4.96
CA LEU A 50 -1.50 -6.75 6.23
C LEU A 50 -0.36 -7.77 6.35
N ILE A 51 0.83 -7.31 6.71
CA ILE A 51 1.97 -8.16 7.06
C ILE A 51 1.93 -8.30 8.57
N ASP A 52 1.39 -9.41 9.05
CA ASP A 52 1.54 -9.80 10.45
C ASP A 52 2.94 -10.40 10.60
N SER A 53 3.76 -9.81 11.47
CA SER A 53 5.02 -10.45 11.86
C SER A 53 4.69 -11.39 13.00
N GLU A 54 4.54 -12.67 12.70
CA GLU A 54 4.48 -13.74 13.72
C GLU A 54 5.75 -13.77 14.58
#